data_AF-A0A8H8CAL7-F1
#
_entry.id   AF-A0A8H8CAL7-F1
#
_cell.length_a   1.000
_cell.length_b   1.000
_cell.length_c   1.000
_cell.angle_alpha   90.00
_cell.angle_beta   90.00
_cell.angle_gamma   90.00
#
_symmetry.space_group_name_H-M   'P 1'
#
loop_
_entity.id
_entity.type
_entity.pdbx_description
1 polymer ?
#
loop_
_entity_poly.entity_id
_entity_poly.type
_entity_poly.pdbx_seq_one_letter_code
_entity_poly.pdbx_strand_id
1 'polypeptide(L)'
;MLLPRLQPPLRAALTSIAKSATGGTQTACLNEAFAQLAIRSKPGSAGAVRWASHKAQGAVNKAKDGPGKRLGAKKSGEQYVIPGNIIFRQRGTHWFPGENCAMGRDHTIYATHHGYVKYYKDPEKNPKRQYIGVVFERDQVLPLPRNSMRRRRLNMTAAKMETPPEILSQVTAHAELLLEGDSSMPGSVQQTKSKMRKGEEGRELKLRPGYMYREANWEIGRAAERAKIKVREFKPRDRWTAWRKSGIRKAANADKRGLGRKIR
;
A
#
# COMPACT_ATOMS: atom_id res chain seq x y z
N MET A 1 49.98 29.11 -36.27
CA MET A 1 48.65 29.71 -35.99
C MET A 1 48.72 31.20 -35.61
N LEU A 2 49.59 32.01 -36.24
CA LEU A 2 49.68 33.47 -35.96
C LEU A 2 49.37 34.37 -37.17
N LEU A 3 49.32 33.81 -38.39
CA LEU A 3 49.10 34.57 -39.62
C LEU A 3 47.67 35.10 -39.86
N PRO A 4 46.57 34.42 -39.49
CA PRO A 4 45.22 34.95 -39.76
C PRO A 4 44.80 36.09 -38.82
N ARG A 5 45.61 36.41 -37.79
CA ARG A 5 45.32 37.51 -36.84
C ARG A 5 45.98 38.84 -37.20
N LEU A 6 46.93 38.86 -38.14
CA LEU A 6 47.60 40.09 -38.61
C LEU A 6 46.95 40.70 -39.86
N GLN A 7 46.07 39.97 -40.54
CA GLN A 7 45.38 40.48 -41.75
C GLN A 7 44.40 41.64 -41.49
N PRO A 8 43.57 41.64 -40.43
CA PRO A 8 42.65 42.76 -40.18
C PRO A 8 43.34 44.12 -39.93
N PRO A 9 44.37 44.23 -39.07
CA PRO A 9 45.00 45.53 -38.79
C PRO A 9 45.80 46.07 -39.99
N LEU A 10 46.45 45.21 -40.78
CA LEU A 10 47.14 45.63 -42.00
C LEU A 10 46.17 46.20 -43.05
N ARG A 11 44.99 45.59 -43.19
CA ARG A 11 43.96 46.07 -44.13
C ARG A 11 43.42 47.45 -43.73
N ALA A 12 43.25 47.70 -42.42
CA ALA A 12 42.84 49.00 -41.90
C ALA A 12 43.90 50.09 -42.15
N ALA A 13 45.18 49.81 -41.92
CA ALA A 13 46.27 50.77 -42.15
C ALA A 13 46.41 51.18 -43.62
N LEU A 14 46.18 50.25 -44.56
CA LEU A 14 46.20 50.56 -45.99
C LEU A 14 45.04 51.48 -46.41
N THR A 15 43.86 51.29 -45.81
CA THR A 15 42.70 52.16 -46.12
C THR A 15 42.84 53.59 -45.61
N SER A 16 43.64 53.83 -44.56
CA SER A 16 43.93 55.19 -44.09
C SER A 16 44.94 55.92 -44.97
N ILE A 17 45.92 55.22 -45.54
CA ILE A 17 46.92 55.82 -46.43
C ILE A 17 46.29 56.21 -47.78
N ALA A 18 45.33 55.43 -48.29
CA ALA A 18 44.65 55.70 -49.55
C ALA A 18 43.71 56.93 -49.52
N LYS A 19 43.43 57.52 -48.35
CA LYS A 19 42.58 58.72 -48.22
C LYS A 19 43.36 60.05 -48.21
N SER A 20 44.69 60.02 -48.29
CA SER A 20 45.53 61.23 -48.29
C SER A 20 46.63 61.16 -49.34
N ALA A 21 46.29 61.27 -50.62
CA ALA A 21 47.25 61.63 -51.66
C ALA A 21 46.52 62.15 -52.90
N THR A 22 46.46 63.47 -53.01
CA THR A 22 46.22 64.21 -54.25
C THR A 22 47.46 64.07 -55.15
N GLY A 23 47.33 63.44 -56.32
CA GLY A 23 48.41 63.37 -57.31
C GLY A 23 48.33 62.17 -58.24
N GLY A 24 47.80 62.38 -59.45
CA GLY A 24 47.45 61.37 -60.45
C GLY A 24 48.59 60.61 -61.14
N THR A 25 49.71 60.34 -60.46
CA THR A 25 50.83 59.56 -61.02
C THR A 25 51.29 58.40 -60.13
N GLN A 26 50.78 58.26 -58.91
CA GLN A 26 51.15 57.17 -57.99
C GLN A 26 50.19 55.96 -57.99
N THR A 27 49.01 56.08 -58.60
CA THR A 27 48.03 54.99 -58.67
C THR A 27 48.33 53.98 -59.79
N ALA A 28 49.03 54.40 -60.84
CA ALA A 28 49.43 53.52 -61.96
C ALA A 28 50.58 52.58 -61.57
N CYS A 29 51.61 53.10 -60.87
CA CYS A 29 52.76 52.29 -60.44
C CYS A 29 52.40 51.28 -59.34
N LEU A 30 51.44 51.60 -58.46
CA LEU A 30 50.93 50.64 -57.47
C LEU A 30 50.09 49.52 -58.11
N ASN A 31 49.28 49.83 -59.13
CA ASN A 31 48.48 48.81 -59.81
C ASN A 31 49.34 47.85 -60.65
N GLU A 32 50.43 48.32 -61.26
CA GLU A 32 51.40 47.45 -61.95
C GLU A 32 52.20 46.57 -60.98
N ALA A 33 52.58 47.11 -59.80
CA ALA A 33 53.24 46.32 -58.75
C ALA A 33 52.30 45.26 -58.15
N PHE A 34 51.01 45.53 -58.01
CA PHE A 34 50.01 44.54 -57.57
C PHE A 34 49.72 43.46 -58.63
N ALA A 35 49.79 43.80 -59.93
CA ALA A 35 49.63 42.84 -61.02
C ALA A 35 50.79 41.82 -61.07
N GLN A 36 52.01 42.22 -60.69
CA GLN A 36 53.18 41.33 -60.62
C GLN A 36 53.19 40.42 -59.38
N LEU A 37 52.41 40.75 -58.34
CA LEU A 37 52.26 39.95 -57.11
C LEU A 37 51.05 38.99 -57.13
N ALA A 38 50.27 38.96 -58.21
CA ALA A 38 49.14 38.06 -58.36
C ALA A 38 49.64 36.61 -58.56
N ILE A 39 49.72 35.85 -57.46
CA ILE A 39 49.89 34.40 -57.48
C ILE A 39 48.73 33.81 -58.28
N ARG A 40 48.97 33.48 -59.55
CA ARG A 40 48.00 32.85 -60.44
C ARG A 40 47.80 31.40 -60.00
N SER A 41 46.99 31.18 -58.98
CA SER A 41 46.61 29.83 -58.55
C SER A 41 45.78 29.17 -59.66
N LYS A 42 46.39 28.24 -60.40
CA LYS A 42 45.73 27.38 -61.37
C LYS A 42 44.57 26.65 -60.68
N PRO A 43 43.35 26.58 -61.23
CA PRO A 43 42.29 25.77 -60.66
C PRO A 43 42.62 24.29 -60.92
N GLY A 44 43.52 23.72 -60.12
CA GLY A 44 43.68 22.28 -60.05
C GLY A 44 42.39 21.69 -59.50
N SER A 45 41.81 20.75 -60.23
CA SER A 45 40.70 19.90 -59.81
C SER A 45 41.14 18.98 -58.66
N ALA A 46 41.49 19.57 -57.51
CA ALA A 46 41.52 18.87 -56.26
C ALA A 46 40.05 18.74 -55.84
N GLY A 47 39.39 17.69 -56.32
CA GLY A 47 38.18 17.18 -55.69
C GLY A 47 38.54 16.86 -54.25
N ALA A 48 38.41 17.84 -53.37
CA ALA A 48 38.58 17.66 -51.95
C ALA A 48 37.44 16.75 -51.51
N VAL A 49 37.68 15.45 -51.54
CA VAL A 49 36.88 14.48 -50.83
C VAL A 49 36.96 14.91 -49.38
N ARG A 50 35.93 15.63 -48.93
CA ARG A 50 35.75 15.94 -47.52
C ARG A 50 35.40 14.63 -46.84
N TRP A 51 36.41 13.91 -46.37
CA TRP A 51 36.18 12.85 -45.40
C TRP A 51 35.48 13.51 -44.21
N ALA A 52 34.27 13.06 -43.88
CA ALA A 52 33.60 13.49 -42.67
C ALA A 52 34.57 13.23 -41.50
N SER A 53 35.04 14.29 -40.85
CA SER A 53 35.98 14.23 -39.72
C SER A 53 35.36 13.58 -38.48
N HIS A 54 34.09 13.23 -38.56
CA HIS A 54 33.40 12.44 -37.56
C HIS A 54 32.84 11.17 -38.21
N LYS A 55 33.60 10.06 -38.13
CA LYS A 55 32.98 8.74 -38.20
C LYS A 55 32.01 8.66 -37.02
N ALA A 56 30.72 8.53 -37.32
CA ALA A 56 29.64 8.14 -36.40
C ALA A 56 29.79 8.66 -34.95
N GLN A 57 29.01 9.68 -34.61
CA GLN A 57 28.76 10.16 -33.24
C GLN A 57 27.99 9.11 -32.39
N GLY A 58 28.40 7.84 -32.43
CA GLY A 58 27.73 6.70 -31.80
C GLY A 58 28.31 6.28 -30.46
N ALA A 59 29.41 6.89 -29.99
CA ALA A 59 30.10 6.46 -28.77
C ALA A 59 30.41 7.59 -27.75
N VAL A 60 30.16 8.86 -28.07
CA VAL A 60 30.47 10.01 -27.18
C VAL A 60 29.34 10.29 -26.18
N ASN A 61 28.13 9.80 -26.44
CA ASN A 61 26.98 9.92 -25.54
C ASN A 61 26.51 8.55 -25.03
N LYS A 62 27.42 7.73 -24.48
CA LYS A 62 26.99 6.48 -23.82
C LYS A 62 26.11 6.80 -22.62
N ALA A 63 25.08 5.99 -22.41
CA ALA A 63 24.23 6.12 -21.24
C ALA A 63 25.08 6.00 -19.97
N LYS A 64 24.91 6.95 -19.04
CA LYS A 64 25.63 6.96 -17.78
C LYS A 64 25.22 5.75 -16.96
N ASP A 65 26.18 4.89 -16.60
CA ASP A 65 25.90 3.74 -15.76
C ASP A 65 25.34 4.20 -14.41
N GLY A 66 24.14 3.72 -14.09
CA GLY A 66 23.47 4.05 -12.84
C GLY A 66 24.14 3.33 -11.65
N PRO A 67 23.99 3.85 -10.42
CA PRO A 67 24.53 3.19 -9.24
C PRO A 67 23.90 1.81 -9.07
N GLY A 68 24.71 0.85 -8.61
CA GLY A 68 24.29 -0.51 -8.31
C GLY A 68 23.11 -0.56 -7.34
N LYS A 69 22.11 -1.39 -7.65
CA LYS A 69 20.83 -1.44 -6.90
C LYS A 69 20.86 -2.34 -5.65
N ARG A 70 22.02 -2.91 -5.32
CA ARG A 70 22.23 -3.78 -4.14
C ARG A 70 21.19 -4.92 -4.05
N LEU A 71 20.88 -5.54 -5.18
CA LEU A 71 20.00 -6.72 -5.26
C LEU A 71 20.68 -7.96 -4.66
N GLY A 72 19.96 -9.08 -4.57
CA GLY A 72 20.45 -10.36 -4.07
C GLY A 72 19.98 -10.70 -2.65
N ALA A 73 20.59 -11.76 -2.11
CA ALA A 73 20.28 -12.27 -0.78
C ALA A 73 20.66 -11.27 0.31
N LYS A 74 19.80 -11.17 1.32
CA LYS A 74 19.99 -10.38 2.54
C LYS A 74 20.05 -11.27 3.78
N LYS A 75 19.46 -12.46 3.69
CA LYS A 75 19.59 -13.53 4.68
C LYS A 75 20.02 -14.81 3.99
N SER A 76 21.00 -15.50 4.56
CA SER A 76 21.47 -16.79 4.06
C SER A 76 20.57 -17.93 4.56
N GLY A 77 20.79 -19.15 4.05
CA GLY A 77 20.16 -20.33 4.61
C GLY A 77 20.44 -20.47 6.11
N GLU A 78 19.46 -20.96 6.86
CA GLU A 78 19.51 -21.27 8.29
C GLU A 78 19.72 -20.06 9.22
N GLN A 79 19.66 -18.86 8.66
CA GLN A 79 19.73 -17.63 9.43
C GLN A 79 18.37 -17.34 10.09
N TYR A 80 18.42 -16.90 11.36
CA TYR A 80 17.24 -16.49 12.10
C TYR A 80 16.66 -15.18 11.56
N VAL A 81 15.34 -15.13 11.44
CA VAL A 81 14.57 -13.99 10.94
C VAL A 81 13.32 -13.73 11.79
N ILE A 82 12.88 -12.48 11.77
CA ILE A 82 11.71 -11.93 12.44
C ILE A 82 10.74 -11.45 11.35
N PRO A 83 9.42 -11.39 11.59
CA PRO A 83 8.46 -10.83 10.65
C PRO A 83 8.90 -9.45 10.12
N GLY A 84 8.79 -9.24 8.81
CA GLY A 84 9.21 -8.01 8.13
C GLY A 84 10.67 -8.01 7.67
N ASN A 85 11.52 -8.91 8.14
CA ASN A 85 12.89 -9.00 7.64
C ASN A 85 12.92 -9.36 6.15
N ILE A 86 13.69 -8.59 5.37
CA ILE A 86 13.93 -8.87 3.96
C ILE A 86 14.91 -10.05 3.84
N ILE A 87 14.55 -11.04 3.03
CA ILE A 87 15.37 -12.23 2.77
C ILE A 87 16.09 -12.09 1.42
N PHE A 88 15.39 -11.62 0.38
CA PHE A 88 15.96 -11.50 -0.97
C PHE A 88 15.36 -10.33 -1.73
N ARG A 89 16.20 -9.47 -2.31
CA ARG A 89 15.77 -8.37 -3.20
C ARG A 89 16.09 -8.74 -4.65
N GLN A 90 15.11 -8.63 -5.54
CA GLN A 90 15.26 -9.09 -6.93
C GLN A 90 14.53 -8.20 -7.92
N ARG A 91 14.80 -8.43 -9.21
CA ARG A 91 14.00 -7.92 -10.33
C ARG A 91 13.36 -9.11 -11.01
N GLY A 92 12.03 -9.12 -11.06
CA GLY A 92 11.29 -10.34 -11.37
C GLY A 92 11.43 -11.40 -10.28
N THR A 93 10.88 -12.59 -10.54
CA THR A 93 10.78 -13.69 -9.57
C THR A 93 11.78 -14.81 -9.88
N HIS A 94 13.05 -14.57 -9.54
CA HIS A 94 14.06 -15.64 -9.56
C HIS A 94 13.76 -16.68 -8.46
N TRP A 95 13.48 -16.16 -7.27
CA TRP A 95 12.96 -16.93 -6.15
C TRP A 95 11.49 -16.60 -5.95
N PHE A 96 10.70 -17.61 -5.60
CA PHE A 96 9.29 -17.48 -5.26
C PHE A 96 9.09 -17.55 -3.73
N PRO A 97 8.06 -16.88 -3.20
CA PRO A 97 7.71 -17.02 -1.80
C PRO A 97 7.21 -18.45 -1.52
N GLY A 98 7.85 -19.11 -0.56
CA GLY A 98 7.50 -20.42 -0.03
C GLY A 98 6.71 -20.32 1.28
N GLU A 99 6.86 -21.33 2.14
CA GLU A 99 6.22 -21.37 3.46
C GLU A 99 6.64 -20.17 4.34
N ASN A 100 5.69 -19.55 5.05
CA ASN A 100 5.90 -18.40 5.96
C ASN A 100 6.70 -17.21 5.36
N CYS A 101 6.65 -17.06 4.04
CA CYS A 101 7.23 -15.94 3.31
C CYS A 101 6.14 -15.23 2.50
N ALA A 102 6.33 -13.94 2.27
CA ALA A 102 5.50 -13.15 1.38
C ALA A 102 6.37 -12.35 0.41
N MET A 103 5.74 -11.80 -0.62
CA MET A 103 6.41 -11.06 -1.69
C MET A 103 5.84 -9.66 -1.79
N GLY A 104 6.72 -8.66 -1.79
CA GLY A 104 6.35 -7.25 -1.94
C GLY A 104 6.09 -6.86 -3.40
N ARG A 105 5.70 -5.60 -3.61
CA ARG A 105 5.43 -5.02 -4.94
C ARG A 105 6.62 -5.13 -5.90
N ASP A 106 7.83 -4.98 -5.39
CA ASP A 106 9.07 -5.07 -6.18
C ASP A 106 9.64 -6.49 -6.24
N HIS A 107 8.82 -7.51 -5.94
CA HIS A 107 9.19 -8.92 -5.84
C HIS A 107 10.21 -9.25 -4.74
N THR A 108 10.45 -8.32 -3.80
CA THR A 108 11.25 -8.58 -2.60
C THR A 108 10.57 -9.61 -1.72
N ILE A 109 11.29 -10.66 -1.33
CA ILE A 109 10.79 -11.68 -0.41
C ILE A 109 11.13 -11.29 1.02
N TYR A 110 10.13 -11.34 1.90
CA TYR A 110 10.26 -11.05 3.32
C TYR A 110 9.59 -12.12 4.18
N ALA A 111 10.08 -12.25 5.41
CA ALA A 111 9.55 -13.21 6.39
C ALA A 111 8.21 -12.72 6.97
N THR A 112 7.22 -13.61 7.10
CA THR A 112 5.96 -13.28 7.80
C THR A 112 5.95 -13.78 9.24
N HIS A 113 6.79 -14.75 9.57
CA HIS A 113 6.89 -15.34 10.90
C HIS A 113 8.35 -15.39 11.38
N HIS A 114 8.52 -15.56 12.69
CA HIS A 114 9.82 -15.83 13.30
C HIS A 114 10.29 -17.25 12.96
N GLY A 115 11.56 -17.41 12.60
CA GLY A 115 12.11 -18.72 12.24
C GLY A 115 13.44 -18.65 11.52
N TYR A 116 13.75 -19.68 10.75
CA TYR A 116 14.99 -19.87 10.01
C TYR A 116 14.72 -19.95 8.51
N VAL A 117 15.52 -19.26 7.70
CA VAL A 117 15.37 -19.24 6.25
C VAL A 117 15.80 -20.57 5.63
N LYS A 118 15.02 -21.13 4.71
CA LYS A 118 15.41 -22.29 3.90
C LYS A 118 15.15 -22.00 2.42
N TYR A 119 16.14 -22.31 1.60
CA TYR A 119 16.07 -22.26 0.14
C TYR A 119 15.79 -23.68 -0.35
N TYR A 120 14.76 -23.88 -1.17
CA TYR A 120 14.36 -25.22 -1.60
C TYR A 120 13.71 -25.20 -2.99
N LYS A 121 13.58 -26.40 -3.58
CA LYS A 121 12.78 -26.63 -4.79
C LYS A 121 11.62 -27.53 -4.42
N ASP A 122 10.46 -27.27 -5.01
CA ASP A 122 9.24 -28.03 -4.73
C ASP A 122 8.73 -28.62 -6.06
N PRO A 123 9.13 -29.87 -6.39
CA PRO A 123 8.76 -30.48 -7.66
C PRO A 123 7.26 -30.80 -7.74
N GLU A 124 6.62 -31.10 -6.60
CA GLU A 124 5.18 -31.39 -6.55
C GLU A 124 4.36 -30.15 -6.86
N LYS A 125 4.79 -28.98 -6.36
CA LYS A 125 4.10 -27.72 -6.62
C LYS A 125 4.42 -27.15 -7.99
N ASN A 126 5.70 -26.98 -8.31
CA ASN A 126 6.17 -26.51 -9.63
C ASN A 126 7.63 -26.95 -9.88
N PRO A 127 7.88 -27.81 -10.88
CA PRO A 127 9.21 -28.38 -11.10
C PRO A 127 10.27 -27.37 -11.56
N LYS A 128 9.87 -26.26 -12.18
CA LYS A 128 10.79 -25.25 -12.74
C LYS A 128 11.14 -24.12 -11.76
N ARG A 129 10.44 -24.02 -10.63
CA ARG A 129 10.53 -22.87 -9.71
C ARG A 129 11.36 -23.20 -8.48
N GLN A 130 11.99 -22.16 -7.92
CA GLN A 130 12.75 -22.24 -6.69
C GLN A 130 12.10 -21.35 -5.64
N TYR A 131 12.11 -21.78 -4.39
CA TYR A 131 11.35 -21.17 -3.30
C TYR A 131 12.24 -20.78 -2.13
N ILE A 132 11.82 -19.74 -1.43
CA ILE A 132 12.38 -19.31 -0.15
C ILE A 132 11.28 -19.39 0.88
N GLY A 133 11.49 -20.23 1.90
CA GLY A 133 10.58 -20.37 3.03
C GLY A 133 11.24 -20.00 4.35
N VAL A 134 10.42 -19.80 5.37
CA VAL A 134 10.84 -19.66 6.77
C VAL A 134 10.23 -20.79 7.57
N VAL A 135 11.07 -21.40 8.39
CA VAL A 135 10.77 -22.60 9.16
C VAL A 135 10.87 -22.28 10.65
N PHE A 136 9.98 -22.84 11.48
CA PHE A 136 9.96 -22.48 12.91
C PHE A 136 11.13 -23.06 13.70
N GLU A 137 11.53 -24.28 13.36
CA GLU A 137 12.65 -25.01 13.95
C GLU A 137 13.79 -25.09 12.93
N ARG A 138 15.05 -25.10 13.38
CA ARG A 138 16.21 -25.10 12.48
C ARG A 138 16.34 -26.42 11.69
N ASP A 139 15.93 -27.52 12.32
CA ASP A 139 16.10 -28.89 11.82
C ASP A 139 15.03 -29.27 10.79
N GLN A 140 13.94 -28.50 10.72
CA GLN A 140 12.85 -28.81 9.80
C GLN A 140 13.28 -28.51 8.36
N VAL A 141 13.01 -29.48 7.48
CA VAL A 141 13.34 -29.46 6.06
C VAL A 141 12.11 -29.04 5.25
N LEU A 142 12.34 -28.25 4.20
CA LEU A 142 11.36 -27.92 3.16
C LEU A 142 11.79 -28.57 1.84
N PRO A 143 10.86 -29.00 0.96
CA PRO A 143 9.40 -28.85 1.05
C PRO A 143 8.74 -29.81 2.07
N LEU A 144 7.58 -29.42 2.60
CA LEU A 144 6.75 -30.29 3.43
C LEU A 144 6.03 -31.31 2.54
N PRO A 145 5.88 -32.58 2.98
CA PRO A 145 5.11 -33.54 2.20
C PRO A 145 3.63 -33.16 2.18
N ARG A 146 2.97 -33.37 1.03
CA ARG A 146 1.62 -32.85 0.71
C ARG A 146 0.54 -33.08 1.76
N ASN A 147 0.54 -34.23 2.42
CA ASN A 147 -0.49 -34.62 3.39
C ASN A 147 -0.04 -34.45 4.85
N SER A 148 1.11 -33.82 5.10
CA SER A 148 1.53 -33.54 6.47
C SER A 148 0.72 -32.43 7.12
N MET A 149 0.61 -32.49 8.44
CA MET A 149 -0.01 -31.43 9.23
C MET A 149 0.80 -30.14 9.09
N ARG A 150 0.13 -29.04 8.71
CA ARG A 150 0.77 -27.73 8.62
C ARG A 150 1.12 -27.23 10.03
N ARG A 151 2.41 -27.05 10.29
CA ARG A 151 2.88 -26.40 11.53
C ARG A 151 2.50 -24.93 11.52
N ARG A 152 2.05 -24.40 12.66
CA ARG A 152 1.68 -22.99 12.86
C ARG A 152 2.10 -22.54 14.24
N ARG A 153 2.41 -21.25 14.40
CA ARG A 153 2.63 -20.64 15.73
C ARG A 153 1.41 -19.81 16.12
N LEU A 154 1.02 -19.91 17.39
CA LEU A 154 -0.07 -19.11 17.95
C LEU A 154 0.35 -17.64 18.14
N ASN A 155 1.62 -17.39 18.46
CA ASN A 155 2.18 -16.05 18.71
C ASN A 155 1.37 -15.22 19.72
N MET A 156 0.83 -15.87 20.75
CA MET A 156 0.08 -15.22 21.83
C MET A 156 0.62 -15.68 23.17
N THR A 157 0.66 -14.75 24.12
CA THR A 157 1.00 -15.01 25.53
C THR A 157 -0.27 -14.96 26.36
N ALA A 158 -0.47 -15.94 27.25
CA ALA A 158 -1.59 -15.92 28.17
C ALA A 158 -1.39 -14.81 29.21
N ALA A 159 -2.21 -13.76 29.15
CA ALA A 159 -2.27 -12.75 30.18
C ALA A 159 -3.38 -13.13 31.16
N LYS A 160 -3.06 -13.20 32.47
CA LYS A 160 -4.08 -13.28 33.50
C LYS A 160 -4.85 -11.97 33.45
N MET A 161 -6.14 -12.02 33.14
CA MET A 161 -6.99 -10.84 33.20
C MET A 161 -7.04 -10.39 34.65
N GLU A 162 -6.49 -9.22 34.95
CA GLU A 162 -6.72 -8.58 36.25
C GLU A 162 -8.22 -8.31 36.32
N THR A 163 -8.87 -8.84 37.36
CA THR A 163 -10.25 -8.48 37.66
C THR A 163 -10.30 -6.95 37.70
N PRO A 164 -11.23 -6.31 36.96
CA PRO A 164 -11.39 -4.87 37.06
C PRO A 164 -11.46 -4.52 38.55
N PRO A 165 -10.68 -3.54 39.04
CA PRO A 165 -10.83 -3.11 40.42
C PRO A 165 -12.30 -2.81 40.60
N GLU A 166 -12.91 -3.42 41.62
CA GLU A 166 -14.27 -3.08 42.01
C GLU A 166 -14.31 -1.56 42.07
N ILE A 167 -15.15 -0.96 41.23
CA ILE A 167 -15.36 0.48 41.24
C ILE A 167 -15.84 0.76 42.66
N LEU A 168 -14.94 1.26 43.51
CA LEU A 168 -15.27 1.72 44.84
C LEU A 168 -16.33 2.78 44.62
N SER A 169 -17.58 2.42 44.85
CA SER A 169 -18.75 3.30 44.84
C SER A 169 -18.74 4.23 46.05
N GLN A 170 -17.55 4.65 46.48
CA GLN A 170 -17.27 5.53 47.61
C GLN A 170 -16.45 6.71 47.11
N VAL A 171 -17.00 7.42 46.13
CA VAL A 171 -16.80 8.87 46.07
C VAL A 171 -18.15 9.46 46.45
N THR A 172 -18.43 9.47 47.76
CA THR A 172 -19.27 10.49 48.37
C THR A 172 -18.62 11.83 48.06
N ALA A 173 -19.00 12.41 46.93
CA ALA A 173 -18.72 13.80 46.62
C ALA A 173 -19.53 14.65 47.60
N HIS A 174 -18.97 14.92 48.77
CA HIS A 174 -19.32 16.11 49.53
C HIS A 174 -18.80 17.31 48.73
N ALA A 175 -19.57 17.73 47.74
CA ALA A 175 -19.45 19.06 47.17
C ALA A 175 -20.21 20.02 48.08
N GLU A 176 -19.57 20.43 49.18
CA GLU A 176 -19.86 21.73 49.79
C GLU A 176 -19.47 22.79 48.77
N LEU A 177 -20.45 23.20 47.96
CA LEU A 177 -20.36 24.39 47.14
C LEU A 177 -21.28 25.41 47.79
N LEU A 178 -20.68 26.27 48.62
CA LEU A 178 -21.29 27.51 49.12
C LEU A 178 -21.78 28.31 47.92
N LEU A 179 -23.10 28.35 47.74
CA LEU A 179 -23.79 29.23 46.82
C LEU A 179 -24.34 30.41 47.63
N GLU A 180 -23.63 31.53 47.57
CA GLU A 180 -24.23 32.84 47.82
C GLU A 180 -25.02 33.27 46.58
N GLY A 181 -26.25 33.76 46.78
CA GLY A 181 -26.87 34.72 45.86
C GLY A 181 -28.00 34.20 44.98
N ASP A 182 -29.22 34.46 45.47
CA ASP A 182 -30.54 34.43 44.84
C ASP A 182 -30.63 34.79 43.34
N SER A 183 -31.38 33.95 42.59
CA SER A 183 -32.24 34.42 41.50
C SER A 183 -33.38 33.43 41.19
N SER A 184 -34.57 33.78 41.67
CA SER A 184 -35.87 33.71 40.99
C SER A 184 -36.29 32.44 40.22
N MET A 185 -37.39 31.85 40.75
CA MET A 185 -38.38 30.93 40.16
C MET A 185 -38.15 29.41 40.31
N PRO A 186 -38.96 28.70 41.12
CA PRO A 186 -39.03 27.25 41.08
C PRO A 186 -39.99 26.82 39.96
N GLY A 187 -39.45 26.52 38.79
CA GLY A 187 -40.18 25.80 37.75
C GLY A 187 -40.34 24.32 38.14
N SER A 188 -41.34 24.01 38.98
CA SER A 188 -41.68 22.62 39.27
C SER A 188 -42.34 21.97 38.04
N VAL A 189 -41.54 21.28 37.22
CA VAL A 189 -42.09 20.29 36.29
C VAL A 189 -42.51 19.10 37.13
N GLN A 190 -43.77 19.08 37.57
CA GLN A 190 -44.37 17.87 38.12
C GLN A 190 -44.42 16.84 36.99
N GLN A 191 -43.46 15.91 36.99
CA GLN A 191 -43.61 14.67 36.24
C GLN A 191 -44.85 13.96 36.77
N THR A 192 -45.89 13.90 35.94
CA THR A 192 -47.07 13.10 36.23
C THR A 192 -46.60 11.67 36.43
N LYS A 193 -46.82 11.13 37.64
CA LYS A 193 -46.49 9.74 37.96
C LYS A 193 -47.19 8.83 36.96
N SER A 194 -46.44 8.29 36.00
CA SER A 194 -46.92 7.18 35.20
C SER A 194 -47.16 6.02 36.15
N LYS A 195 -48.33 5.40 36.03
CA LYS A 195 -48.80 4.31 36.89
C LYS A 195 -47.78 3.17 36.84
N MET A 196 -46.91 3.04 37.84
CA MET A 196 -45.94 1.96 37.92
C MET A 196 -46.68 0.63 37.93
N ARG A 197 -46.33 -0.25 36.98
CA ARG A 197 -46.88 -1.61 36.93
C ARG A 197 -46.25 -2.42 38.06
N LYS A 198 -47.08 -3.15 38.80
CA LYS A 198 -46.65 -3.99 39.93
C LYS A 198 -45.58 -5.00 39.48
N GLY A 199 -44.33 -4.83 39.92
CA GLY A 199 -43.20 -5.73 39.62
C GLY A 199 -41.88 -5.10 39.17
N GLU A 200 -41.77 -3.76 39.16
CA GLU A 200 -40.56 -3.03 38.70
C GLU A 200 -39.76 -2.34 39.82
N GLU A 201 -39.88 -2.79 41.06
CA GLU A 201 -39.06 -2.25 42.16
C GLU A 201 -37.68 -2.94 42.16
N GLY A 202 -36.61 -2.17 41.89
CA GLY A 202 -35.23 -2.56 42.20
C GLY A 202 -34.32 -3.02 41.05
N ARG A 203 -34.52 -2.56 39.80
CA ARG A 203 -33.56 -2.87 38.71
C ARG A 203 -32.60 -1.72 38.44
N GLU A 204 -31.53 -1.64 39.23
CA GLU A 204 -30.37 -0.84 38.86
C GLU A 204 -29.56 -1.59 37.79
N LEU A 205 -29.92 -1.39 36.53
CA LEU A 205 -29.18 -1.93 35.39
C LEU A 205 -28.00 -0.99 35.10
N LYS A 206 -26.79 -1.34 35.55
CA LYS A 206 -25.57 -0.59 35.25
C LYS A 206 -25.12 -0.88 33.80
N LEU A 207 -25.15 0.12 32.93
CA LEU A 207 -24.75 0.02 31.52
C LEU A 207 -23.29 0.47 31.29
N ARG A 208 -22.73 -0.02 30.17
CA ARG A 208 -21.50 0.51 29.55
C ARG A 208 -21.79 1.85 28.84
N PRO A 209 -20.88 2.84 28.87
CA PRO A 209 -21.10 4.12 28.19
C PRO A 209 -21.34 3.93 26.68
N GLY A 210 -22.48 4.41 26.17
CA GLY A 210 -22.83 4.40 24.74
C GLY A 210 -23.88 3.37 24.29
N TYR A 211 -24.32 2.46 25.16
CA TYR A 211 -25.49 1.62 24.89
C TYR A 211 -26.75 2.32 25.42
N MET A 212 -27.70 2.67 24.54
CA MET A 212 -29.05 3.06 24.95
C MET A 212 -29.89 1.80 25.13
N TYR A 213 -30.56 1.66 26.27
CA TYR A 213 -31.47 0.55 26.52
C TYR A 213 -32.65 0.62 25.54
N ARG A 214 -32.80 -0.38 24.66
CA ARG A 214 -34.08 -0.63 23.98
C ARG A 214 -34.77 -1.73 24.76
N GLU A 215 -35.61 -1.35 25.73
CA GLU A 215 -36.45 -2.29 26.48
C GLU A 215 -37.16 -3.26 25.54
N ALA A 216 -37.63 -2.74 24.39
CA ALA A 216 -38.21 -3.54 23.32
C ALA A 216 -37.35 -4.74 22.89
N ASN A 217 -36.02 -4.59 22.73
CA ASN A 217 -35.15 -5.71 22.31
C ASN A 217 -35.02 -6.77 23.42
N TRP A 218 -34.94 -6.32 24.67
CA TRP A 218 -34.89 -7.20 25.84
C TRP A 218 -36.20 -7.96 26.02
N GLU A 219 -37.33 -7.27 25.82
CA GLU A 219 -38.66 -7.86 25.88
C GLU A 219 -38.91 -8.87 24.76
N ILE A 220 -38.47 -8.58 23.54
CA ILE A 220 -38.54 -9.50 22.41
C ILE A 220 -37.77 -10.80 22.70
N GLY A 221 -36.55 -10.70 23.24
CA GLY A 221 -35.73 -11.87 23.57
C GLY A 221 -36.37 -12.78 24.64
N ARG A 222 -37.17 -12.20 25.54
CA ARG A 222 -37.83 -12.89 26.66
C ARG A 222 -39.31 -13.19 26.43
N ALA A 223 -39.88 -12.76 25.31
CA ALA A 223 -41.29 -12.99 24.98
C ALA A 223 -41.63 -14.48 24.97
N ALA A 224 -40.72 -15.33 24.47
CA ALA A 224 -40.88 -16.79 24.46
C ALA A 224 -40.87 -17.39 25.88
N GLU A 225 -40.02 -16.88 26.78
CA GLU A 225 -39.96 -17.29 28.19
C GLU A 225 -41.21 -16.86 28.97
N ARG A 226 -41.67 -15.61 28.79
CA ARG A 226 -42.89 -15.09 29.41
C ARG A 226 -44.13 -15.85 28.97
N ALA A 227 -44.21 -16.19 27.68
CA ALA A 227 -45.28 -17.01 27.11
C ALA A 227 -45.13 -18.51 27.44
N LYS A 228 -44.09 -18.91 28.20
CA LYS A 228 -43.77 -20.29 28.56
C LYS A 228 -43.75 -21.23 27.36
N ILE A 229 -43.35 -20.73 26.19
CA ILE A 229 -43.33 -21.51 24.94
C ILE A 229 -42.12 -22.43 24.99
N LYS A 230 -42.35 -23.72 25.23
CA LYS A 230 -41.29 -24.73 25.14
C LYS A 230 -40.98 -25.04 23.67
N VAL A 231 -39.82 -24.59 23.19
CA VAL A 231 -39.30 -24.99 21.86
C VAL A 231 -39.00 -26.49 21.91
N ARG A 232 -39.57 -27.26 20.98
CA ARG A 232 -39.29 -28.71 20.91
C ARG A 232 -37.85 -28.92 20.47
N GLU A 233 -37.13 -29.80 21.19
CA GLU A 233 -35.75 -30.17 20.87
C GLU A 233 -35.61 -30.63 19.42
N PHE A 234 -34.63 -30.07 18.71
CA PHE A 234 -34.38 -30.41 17.30
C PHE A 234 -33.71 -31.77 17.23
N LYS A 235 -34.45 -32.79 16.75
CA LYS A 235 -33.89 -34.11 16.46
C LYS A 235 -33.22 -34.12 15.08
N PRO A 236 -31.89 -34.29 14.97
CA PRO A 236 -31.21 -34.34 13.68
C PRO A 236 -31.65 -35.58 12.87
N ARG A 237 -31.67 -35.46 11.54
CA ARG A 237 -31.94 -36.55 10.56
C ARG A 237 -33.36 -37.15 10.52
N ASP A 238 -34.31 -36.58 11.23
CA ASP A 238 -35.71 -37.01 11.14
C ASP A 238 -36.41 -36.44 9.89
N ARG A 239 -36.11 -37.04 8.73
CA ARG A 239 -36.61 -36.60 7.41
C ARG A 239 -38.14 -36.61 7.33
N TRP A 240 -38.79 -37.54 8.02
CA TRP A 240 -40.25 -37.70 7.99
C TRP A 240 -41.00 -36.59 8.75
N THR A 241 -40.46 -36.09 9.86
CA THR A 241 -41.06 -34.96 10.57
C THR A 241 -40.77 -33.64 9.85
N ALA A 242 -39.60 -33.48 9.23
CA ALA A 242 -39.29 -32.34 8.37
C ALA A 242 -40.22 -32.28 7.14
N TRP A 243 -40.44 -33.43 6.47
CA TRP A 243 -41.36 -33.54 5.34
C TRP A 243 -42.80 -33.20 5.72
N ARG A 244 -43.33 -33.78 6.82
CA ARG A 244 -44.66 -33.45 7.35
C ARG A 244 -44.83 -31.98 7.70
N LYS A 245 -43.87 -31.38 8.39
CA LYS A 245 -43.88 -29.94 8.71
C LYS A 245 -43.86 -29.07 7.44
N SER A 246 -43.15 -29.51 6.40
CA SER A 246 -43.15 -28.80 5.12
C SER A 246 -44.51 -28.89 4.41
N GLY A 247 -45.21 -30.02 4.50
CA GLY A 247 -46.57 -30.19 3.97
C GLY A 247 -47.57 -29.27 4.66
N ILE A 248 -47.59 -29.28 6.01
CA ILE A 248 -48.44 -28.39 6.82
C ILE A 248 -48.19 -26.91 6.48
N ARG A 249 -46.93 -26.52 6.30
CA ARG A 249 -46.56 -25.16 5.90
C ARG A 249 -47.08 -24.78 4.51
N LYS A 250 -46.99 -25.71 3.54
CA LYS A 250 -47.51 -25.50 2.18
C LYS A 250 -49.04 -25.32 2.20
N ALA A 251 -49.76 -26.14 2.96
CA ALA A 251 -51.21 -26.04 3.13
C ALA A 251 -51.63 -24.70 3.77
N ALA A 252 -51.04 -24.33 4.91
CA ALA A 252 -51.34 -23.06 5.57
C ALA A 252 -51.02 -21.83 4.70
N ASN A 253 -49.98 -21.89 3.86
CA ASN A 253 -49.68 -20.84 2.89
C ASN A 253 -50.68 -20.81 1.72
N ALA A 254 -51.20 -21.96 1.30
CA ALA A 254 -52.26 -22.03 0.28
C ALA A 254 -53.58 -21.46 0.82
N ASP A 255 -53.95 -21.78 2.06
CA ASP A 255 -55.12 -21.22 2.73
C ASP A 255 -55.04 -19.70 2.87
N LYS A 256 -53.87 -19.18 3.29
CA LYS A 256 -53.61 -17.73 3.35
C LYS A 256 -53.72 -17.05 1.97
N ARG A 257 -53.22 -17.70 0.92
CA ARG A 257 -53.36 -17.20 -0.47
C ARG A 257 -54.81 -17.22 -0.95
N GLY A 258 -55.61 -18.21 -0.53
CA GLY A 258 -57.03 -18.32 -0.84
C GLY A 258 -57.88 -17.26 -0.13
N LEU A 259 -57.57 -16.95 1.13
CA LEU A 259 -58.24 -15.91 1.91
C LEU A 259 -58.05 -14.50 1.32
N GLY A 260 -56.87 -14.22 0.74
CA GLY A 260 -56.58 -12.94 0.08
C GLY A 260 -57.33 -12.67 -1.23
N ARG A 261 -58.10 -13.64 -1.76
CA ARG A 261 -58.90 -13.48 -2.99
C ARG A 261 -60.39 -13.15 -2.77
N LYS A 262 -60.88 -13.11 -1.53
CA LYS A 262 -62.30 -12.84 -1.19
C LYS A 262 -62.59 -11.40 -0.73
N ILE A 263 -61.75 -10.44 -1.12
CA ILE A 263 -62.05 -9.01 -0.92
C ILE A 263 -62.03 -8.35 -2.30
N ARG A 264 -63.18 -8.42 -2.97
CA ARG A 264 -63.61 -7.51 -4.03
C ARG A 264 -65.12 -7.38 -3.91
#